data_AF-A0A2T4S6D1-F1
#
_entry.id   AF-A0A2T4S6D1-F1
#
_cell.length_a   1.000
_cell.length_b   1.000
_cell.length_c   1.000
_cell.angle_alpha   90.00
_cell.angle_beta   90.00
_cell.angle_gamma   90.00
#
_symmetry.space_group_name_H-M   'P 1'
#
loop_
_entity.id
_entity.type
_entity.pdbx_description
1 polymer ?
#
loop_
_entity_poly.entity_id
_entity_poly.type
_entity_poly.pdbx_seq_one_letter_code
_entity_poly.pdbx_strand_id
1 'polypeptide(L)'
;VPIVTSISAIILGAIMFFVWPPIQHVIFSAGNLVNKTGVIGTFFYGFILRMLGPFGLHHIFYLPFWQTALGGTLEVNGKLFQGTQNIFFAQLGDPNVKHFFEGTSRFMSGRFITMMFGLLGAALAIYQTAKPQHKKVVGGLMLSAALTSFLTGITEPLEFSFLFVAPVLYVIHAIFDGLAFMMADIFNITIGQTFSGGFIDYILFGVLQGESKTNF
;
A
#
# COMPACT_ATOMS: atom_id res chain seq x y z
N VAL A 1 -14.25 -19.66 -30.07
CA VAL A 1 -13.62 -19.12 -28.84
C VAL A 1 -14.43 -19.47 -27.59
N PRO A 2 -15.75 -19.17 -27.46
CA PRO A 2 -16.48 -19.37 -26.21
C PRO A 2 -16.52 -20.83 -25.72
N ILE A 3 -16.81 -21.80 -26.60
CA ILE A 3 -16.90 -23.23 -26.25
C ILE A 3 -15.58 -23.76 -25.67
N VAL A 4 -14.46 -23.44 -26.33
CA VAL A 4 -13.12 -23.84 -25.88
C VAL A 4 -12.78 -23.16 -24.55
N THR A 5 -13.08 -21.86 -24.41
CA THR A 5 -12.89 -21.14 -23.15
C THR A 5 -13.70 -21.75 -22.01
N SER A 6 -14.95 -22.14 -22.25
CA SER A 6 -15.81 -22.78 -21.23
C SER A 6 -15.22 -24.11 -20.76
N ILE A 7 -14.82 -24.98 -21.69
CA ILE A 7 -14.23 -26.29 -21.34
C ILE A 7 -12.90 -26.08 -20.60
N SER A 8 -12.02 -25.21 -21.10
CA SER A 8 -10.75 -24.90 -20.45
C SER A 8 -10.93 -24.27 -19.06
N ALA A 9 -11.93 -23.41 -18.87
CA ALA A 9 -12.24 -22.80 -17.57
C ALA A 9 -12.77 -23.83 -16.55
N ILE A 10 -13.55 -24.83 -16.99
CA ILE A 10 -13.99 -25.93 -16.12
C ILE A 10 -12.78 -26.74 -15.63
N ILE A 11 -11.87 -27.09 -16.54
CA ILE A 11 -10.64 -27.82 -16.20
C ILE A 11 -9.77 -26.99 -15.25
N LEU A 12 -9.56 -25.71 -15.55
CA LEU A 12 -8.81 -24.79 -14.70
C LEU A 12 -9.46 -24.65 -13.31
N GLY A 13 -10.79 -24.53 -13.24
CA GLY A 13 -11.54 -24.48 -11.98
C GLY A 13 -11.36 -25.74 -11.15
N ALA A 14 -11.40 -26.92 -11.77
CA ALA A 14 -11.14 -28.18 -11.10
C ALA A 14 -9.71 -28.25 -10.54
N ILE A 15 -8.71 -27.75 -11.26
CA ILE A 15 -7.32 -27.67 -10.77
C ILE A 15 -7.22 -26.67 -9.61
N MET A 16 -7.80 -25.48 -9.76
CA MET A 16 -7.76 -24.41 -8.75
C MET A 16 -8.44 -24.82 -7.45
N PHE A 17 -9.45 -25.69 -7.49
CA PHE A 17 -10.07 -26.26 -6.29
C PHE A 17 -9.06 -26.95 -5.36
N PHE A 18 -8.04 -27.61 -5.91
CA PHE A 18 -6.99 -28.27 -5.13
C PHE A 18 -5.78 -27.37 -4.88
N VAL A 19 -5.42 -26.52 -5.84
CA VAL A 19 -4.20 -25.70 -5.79
C VAL A 19 -4.37 -24.43 -4.97
N TRP A 20 -5.56 -23.81 -4.98
CA TRP A 20 -5.79 -22.54 -4.30
C TRP A 20 -5.82 -22.62 -2.77
N PRO A 21 -6.46 -23.62 -2.13
CA PRO A 21 -6.55 -23.65 -0.66
C PRO A 21 -5.20 -23.61 0.07
N PRO A 22 -4.15 -24.35 -0.37
CA PRO A 22 -2.82 -24.22 0.22
C PRO A 22 -2.22 -22.82 0.07
N ILE A 23 -2.37 -22.18 -1.09
CA ILE A 23 -1.89 -20.80 -1.34
C ILE A 23 -2.62 -19.82 -0.42
N GLN A 24 -3.95 -19.95 -0.33
CA GLN A 24 -4.77 -19.13 0.56
C GLN A 24 -4.34 -19.30 2.02
N HIS A 25 -4.02 -20.52 2.47
CA HIS A 25 -3.50 -20.75 3.82
C HIS A 25 -2.15 -20.04 4.07
N VAL A 26 -1.25 -20.01 3.08
CA VAL A 26 0.02 -19.26 3.18
C VAL A 26 -0.25 -17.76 3.32
N ILE A 27 -1.15 -17.21 2.51
CA ILE A 27 -1.55 -15.79 2.59
C ILE A 27 -2.11 -15.46 3.98
N PHE A 28 -3.01 -16.30 4.51
CA PHE A 28 -3.55 -16.12 5.87
C PHE A 28 -2.48 -16.23 6.94
N SER A 29 -1.55 -17.18 6.81
CA SER A 29 -0.45 -17.36 7.77
C SER A 29 0.49 -16.16 7.78
N ALA A 30 0.83 -15.63 6.60
CA ALA A 30 1.62 -14.40 6.48
C ALA A 30 0.89 -13.20 7.09
N GLY A 31 -0.42 -13.08 6.86
CA GLY A 31 -1.24 -12.04 7.47
C GLY A 31 -1.31 -12.12 9.00
N ASN A 32 -1.46 -13.34 9.53
CA ASN A 32 -1.44 -13.59 10.97
C ASN A 32 -0.07 -13.30 11.60
N LEU A 33 1.02 -13.59 10.88
CA LEU A 33 2.38 -13.26 11.34
C LEU A 33 2.54 -11.74 11.46
N VAL A 34 2.20 -10.99 10.41
CA VAL A 34 2.21 -9.51 10.38
C VAL A 34 1.40 -8.93 11.53
N ASN A 35 0.23 -9.49 11.82
CA ASN A 35 -0.59 -9.00 12.92
C ASN A 35 0.04 -9.22 14.30
N LYS A 36 0.70 -10.37 14.52
CA LYS A 36 1.26 -10.77 15.82
C LYS A 36 2.61 -10.15 16.16
N THR A 37 3.36 -9.68 15.17
CA THR A 37 4.75 -9.20 15.36
C THR A 37 4.87 -7.68 15.54
N GLY A 38 3.75 -6.98 15.77
CA GLY A 38 3.72 -5.54 16.05
C GLY A 38 4.41 -4.72 14.96
N VAL A 39 5.27 -3.78 15.37
CA VAL A 39 6.02 -2.87 14.49
C VAL A 39 6.88 -3.62 13.45
N ILE A 40 7.50 -4.74 13.83
CA ILE A 40 8.27 -5.57 12.88
C ILE A 40 7.33 -6.19 11.84
N GLY A 41 6.11 -6.56 12.23
CA GLY A 41 5.08 -7.03 11.31
C GLY A 41 4.69 -5.97 10.30
N THR A 42 4.57 -4.71 10.75
CA THR A 42 4.30 -3.56 9.89
C THR A 42 5.41 -3.33 8.86
N PHE A 43 6.69 -3.54 9.22
CA PHE A 43 7.79 -3.55 8.26
C PHE A 43 7.57 -4.60 7.16
N PHE A 44 7.30 -5.85 7.56
CA PHE A 44 7.09 -6.94 6.59
C PHE A 44 5.85 -6.72 5.73
N TYR A 45 4.80 -6.09 6.28
CA TYR A 45 3.63 -5.70 5.50
C TYR A 45 4.02 -4.77 4.35
N GLY A 46 4.72 -3.67 4.62
CA GLY A 46 5.16 -2.73 3.58
C GLY A 46 6.12 -3.37 2.57
N PHE A 47 7.06 -4.18 3.05
CA PHE A 47 8.00 -4.91 2.20
C PHE A 47 7.30 -5.89 1.25
N ILE A 48 6.43 -6.76 1.77
CA ILE A 48 5.69 -7.76 0.97
C ILE A 48 4.75 -7.05 0.00
N LEU A 49 4.05 -6.02 0.46
CA LEU A 49 3.19 -5.19 -0.38
C LEU A 49 3.94 -4.70 -1.62
N ARG A 50 5.14 -4.12 -1.44
CA ARG A 50 5.94 -3.63 -2.55
C ARG A 50 6.46 -4.77 -3.43
N MET A 51 6.96 -5.85 -2.85
CA MET A 51 7.45 -7.01 -3.60
C MET A 51 6.37 -7.68 -4.47
N LEU A 52 5.09 -7.57 -4.10
CA LEU A 52 3.96 -8.07 -4.88
C LEU A 52 3.46 -7.08 -5.94
N GLY A 53 3.94 -5.84 -5.92
CA GLY A 53 3.68 -4.77 -6.89
C GLY A 53 3.80 -5.22 -8.35
N PRO A 54 4.95 -5.79 -8.77
CA PRO A 54 5.23 -6.18 -10.16
C PRO A 54 4.25 -7.22 -10.74
N PHE A 55 3.63 -8.01 -9.87
CA PHE A 55 2.71 -9.09 -10.24
C PHE A 55 1.24 -8.67 -10.17
N GLY A 56 0.95 -7.43 -9.72
CA GLY A 56 -0.42 -7.00 -9.41
C GLY A 56 -1.04 -7.71 -8.20
N LEU A 57 -0.31 -8.61 -7.53
CA LEU A 57 -0.79 -9.43 -6.41
C LEU A 57 -0.90 -8.63 -5.11
N HIS A 58 -0.35 -7.42 -5.07
CA HIS A 58 -0.38 -6.55 -3.89
C HIS A 58 -1.82 -6.20 -3.47
N HIS A 59 -2.77 -6.09 -4.40
CA HIS A 59 -4.20 -5.91 -4.08
C HIS A 59 -4.78 -7.09 -3.30
N ILE A 60 -4.47 -8.32 -3.71
CA ILE A 60 -4.91 -9.54 -3.01
C ILE A 60 -4.32 -9.59 -1.59
N PHE A 61 -3.13 -9.05 -1.41
CA PHE A 61 -2.46 -9.00 -0.12
C PHE A 61 -3.06 -7.97 0.85
N TYR A 62 -3.26 -6.71 0.44
CA TYR A 62 -3.68 -5.67 1.38
C TYR A 62 -5.20 -5.62 1.63
N LEU A 63 -6.04 -6.03 0.66
CA LEU A 63 -7.49 -5.93 0.78
C LEU A 63 -8.06 -6.67 2.00
N PRO A 64 -7.60 -7.88 2.36
CA PRO A 64 -8.02 -8.54 3.59
C PRO A 64 -7.76 -7.70 4.85
N PHE A 65 -6.64 -6.98 4.95
CA PHE A 65 -6.38 -6.09 6.08
C PHE A 65 -7.35 -4.90 6.07
N TRP A 66 -7.64 -4.35 4.89
CA TRP A 66 -8.51 -3.18 4.80
C TRP A 66 -9.98 -3.49 5.01
N GLN A 67 -10.44 -4.69 4.63
CA GLN A 67 -11.88 -5.01 4.51
C GLN A 67 -12.37 -6.14 5.41
N THR A 68 -11.48 -6.90 6.06
CA THR A 68 -11.86 -8.06 6.90
C THR A 68 -11.28 -7.95 8.29
N ALA A 69 -11.71 -8.83 9.20
CA ALA A 69 -11.21 -8.88 10.57
C ALA A 69 -9.69 -9.05 10.69
N LEU A 70 -9.00 -9.45 9.61
CA LEU A 70 -7.54 -9.52 9.60
C LEU A 70 -6.88 -8.18 9.92
N GLY A 71 -7.41 -7.04 9.47
CA GLY A 71 -6.86 -5.73 9.85
C GLY A 71 -7.49 -5.12 11.09
N GLY A 72 -8.21 -5.92 11.87
CA GLY A 72 -8.83 -5.51 13.13
C GLY A 72 -10.35 -5.40 13.08
N THR A 73 -10.93 -5.23 14.26
CA THR A 73 -12.37 -5.04 14.48
C THR A 73 -12.59 -3.95 15.51
N LEU A 74 -13.53 -3.04 15.26
CA LEU A 74 -13.87 -1.96 16.19
C LEU A 74 -15.37 -1.70 16.14
N GLU A 75 -15.97 -1.50 17.31
CA GLU A 75 -17.33 -0.99 17.40
C GLU A 75 -17.31 0.54 17.32
N VAL A 76 -18.07 1.09 16.36
CA VAL A 76 -18.24 2.53 16.17
C VAL A 76 -19.73 2.83 16.18
N ASN A 77 -20.19 3.62 17.16
CA ASN A 77 -21.59 3.98 17.35
C ASN A 77 -22.55 2.77 17.40
N GLY A 78 -22.20 1.73 18.17
CA GLY A 78 -23.04 0.54 18.34
C GLY A 78 -23.02 -0.45 17.17
N LYS A 79 -22.19 -0.21 16.15
CA LYS A 79 -22.03 -1.11 14.99
C LYS A 79 -20.60 -1.63 14.92
N LEU A 80 -20.46 -2.95 14.82
CA LEU A 80 -19.16 -3.60 14.63
C LEU A 80 -18.70 -3.45 13.18
N PHE A 81 -17.51 -2.90 12.98
CA PHE A 81 -16.81 -2.82 11.70
C PHE A 81 -15.57 -3.70 11.72
N GLN A 82 -15.24 -4.29 10.56
CA GLN A 82 -14.07 -5.13 10.37
C GLN A 82 -13.22 -4.59 9.23
N GLY A 83 -11.91 -4.63 9.39
CA GLY A 83 -10.96 -4.14 8.41
C GLY A 83 -10.64 -2.67 8.61
N THR A 84 -9.36 -2.35 8.47
CA THR A 84 -8.82 -1.04 8.81
C THR A 84 -9.49 0.11 8.06
N GLN A 85 -9.73 -0.06 6.76
CA GLN A 85 -10.31 1.00 5.94
C GLN A 85 -11.78 1.23 6.28
N ASN A 86 -12.53 0.16 6.54
CA ASN A 86 -13.92 0.25 6.96
C ASN A 86 -14.05 0.95 8.33
N ILE A 87 -13.16 0.60 9.26
CA ILE A 87 -13.09 1.24 10.58
C ILE A 87 -12.73 2.73 10.43
N PHE A 88 -11.71 3.05 9.63
CA PHE A 88 -11.30 4.43 9.39
C PHE A 88 -12.45 5.29 8.86
N PHE A 89 -13.19 4.82 7.84
CA PHE A 89 -14.32 5.58 7.31
C PHE A 89 -15.50 5.69 8.29
N ALA A 90 -15.74 4.67 9.10
CA ALA A 90 -16.73 4.75 10.17
C ALA A 90 -16.36 5.81 11.21
N GLN A 91 -15.08 5.87 11.61
CA GLN A 91 -14.56 6.85 12.54
C GLN A 91 -14.49 8.27 11.95
N LEU A 92 -14.24 8.39 10.64
CA LEU A 92 -14.17 9.69 9.95
C LEU A 92 -15.48 10.48 10.07
N GLY A 93 -16.62 9.78 10.06
CA GLY A 93 -17.94 10.38 10.22
C GLY A 93 -18.38 10.62 11.67
N ASP A 94 -17.58 10.20 12.66
CA ASP A 94 -17.92 10.31 14.07
C ASP A 94 -17.19 11.51 14.73
N PRO A 95 -17.93 12.53 15.21
CA PRO A 95 -17.31 13.71 15.83
C PRO A 95 -16.63 13.40 17.17
N ASN A 96 -16.96 12.27 17.82
CA ASN A 96 -16.43 11.90 19.13
C ASN A 96 -15.07 11.18 19.06
N VAL A 97 -14.63 10.81 17.85
CA VAL A 97 -13.34 10.15 17.65
C VAL A 97 -12.21 11.12 17.98
N LYS A 98 -11.42 10.76 18.99
CA LYS A 98 -10.25 11.54 19.42
C LYS A 98 -9.00 11.13 18.67
N HIS A 99 -8.81 9.85 18.42
CA HIS A 99 -7.72 9.27 17.66
C HIS A 99 -8.25 8.18 16.74
N PHE A 100 -7.75 8.14 15.51
CA PHE A 100 -8.09 7.06 14.59
C PHE A 100 -7.50 5.73 15.03
N PHE A 101 -8.12 4.65 14.57
CA PHE A 101 -7.75 3.28 14.87
C PHE A 101 -6.30 2.98 14.46
N GLU A 102 -5.54 2.33 15.35
CA GLU A 102 -4.12 2.00 15.18
C GLU A 102 -3.84 1.15 13.92
N GLY A 103 -4.81 0.37 13.43
CA GLY A 103 -4.64 -0.35 12.17
C GLY A 103 -4.32 0.59 11.00
N THR A 104 -4.78 1.85 11.08
CA THR A 104 -4.55 2.87 10.05
C THR A 104 -3.07 3.18 9.90
N SER A 105 -2.34 3.33 11.01
CA SER A 105 -0.90 3.55 10.98
C SER A 105 -0.18 2.33 10.40
N ARG A 106 -0.59 1.14 10.84
CA ARG A 106 0.02 -0.13 10.46
C ARG A 106 -0.15 -0.49 8.98
N PHE A 107 -1.33 -0.27 8.41
CA PHE A 107 -1.70 -0.84 7.12
C PHE A 107 -1.96 0.18 6.01
N MET A 108 -1.92 1.48 6.32
CA MET A 108 -2.22 2.55 5.37
C MET A 108 -1.12 3.63 5.33
N SER A 109 -0.76 4.20 6.47
CA SER A 109 -0.04 5.48 6.51
C SER A 109 1.42 5.46 5.99
N GLY A 110 2.08 4.30 5.96
CA GLY A 110 3.43 4.19 5.36
C GLY A 110 3.50 4.62 3.89
N ARG A 111 2.39 4.49 3.16
CA ARG A 111 2.32 4.83 1.72
C ARG A 111 2.65 6.28 1.45
N PHE A 112 2.19 7.21 2.30
CA PHE A 112 2.41 8.63 2.10
C PHE A 112 3.91 8.98 2.09
N ILE A 113 4.70 8.37 2.98
CA ILE A 113 6.14 8.61 3.06
C ILE A 113 6.83 8.20 1.75
N THR A 114 6.54 7.01 1.25
CA THR A 114 7.14 6.49 0.01
C THR A 114 6.66 7.26 -1.23
N MET A 115 5.35 7.44 -1.37
CA MET A 115 4.74 7.93 -2.60
C MET A 115 4.92 9.44 -2.79
N MET A 116 4.84 10.20 -1.69
CA MET A 116 4.97 11.65 -1.73
C MET A 116 6.43 12.11 -1.65
N PHE A 117 7.31 11.36 -0.99
CA PHE A 117 8.68 11.84 -0.74
C PHE A 117 9.74 10.88 -1.26
N GLY A 118 9.63 9.59 -0.96
CA GLY A 118 10.62 8.58 -1.40
C GLY A 118 10.80 8.53 -2.91
N LEU A 119 9.70 8.42 -3.66
CA LEU A 119 9.73 8.32 -5.11
C LEU A 119 10.09 9.64 -5.81
N LEU A 120 9.84 10.80 -5.18
CA LEU A 120 10.39 12.07 -5.68
C LEU A 120 11.92 12.04 -5.63
N GLY A 121 12.49 11.50 -4.55
CA GLY A 121 13.93 11.29 -4.42
C GLY A 121 14.48 10.35 -5.50
N ALA A 122 13.79 9.24 -5.77
CA ALA A 122 14.16 8.30 -6.82
C ALA A 122 14.13 8.95 -8.23
N ALA A 123 13.07 9.70 -8.55
CA ALA A 123 12.99 10.46 -9.81
C ALA A 123 14.14 11.46 -9.96
N LEU A 124 14.47 12.18 -8.88
CA LEU A 124 15.57 13.14 -8.89
C LEU A 124 16.92 12.44 -9.10
N ALA A 125 17.14 11.29 -8.46
CA ALA A 125 18.37 10.50 -8.63
C ALA A 125 18.52 9.99 -10.08
N ILE A 126 17.44 9.51 -10.69
CA ILE A 126 17.43 9.08 -12.11
C ILE A 126 17.75 10.27 -13.02
N TYR A 127 17.15 11.43 -12.77
CA TYR A 127 17.43 12.65 -13.54
C TYR A 127 18.88 13.13 -13.40
N GLN A 128 19.44 13.10 -12.19
CA GLN A 128 20.82 13.54 -11.94
C GLN A 128 21.86 12.66 -12.63
N THR A 129 21.62 11.35 -12.65
CA THR A 129 22.50 10.34 -13.26
C THR A 129 22.27 10.13 -14.76
N ALA A 130 21.23 10.73 -15.33
CA ALA A 130 20.98 10.68 -16.76
C ALA A 130 22.14 11.28 -17.59
N LYS A 131 22.49 10.61 -18.69
CA LYS A 131 23.50 11.10 -19.64
C LYS A 131 23.12 12.51 -20.13
N PRO A 132 24.08 13.44 -20.29
CA PRO A 132 23.79 14.83 -20.68
C PRO A 132 22.88 14.97 -21.90
N GLN A 133 23.09 14.13 -22.93
CA GLN A 133 22.29 14.13 -24.16
C GLN A 133 20.80 13.73 -23.97
N HIS A 134 20.46 13.02 -22.90
CA HIS A 134 19.09 12.55 -22.61
C HIS A 134 18.44 13.28 -21.43
N LYS A 135 19.18 14.17 -20.76
CA LYS A 135 18.77 14.78 -19.49
C LYS A 135 17.44 15.54 -19.59
N LYS A 136 17.20 16.23 -20.72
CA LYS A 136 15.93 16.94 -20.97
C LYS A 136 14.73 15.98 -21.07
N VAL A 137 14.89 14.86 -21.78
CA VAL A 137 13.82 13.86 -21.96
C VAL A 137 13.57 13.13 -20.64
N VAL A 138 14.63 12.66 -19.98
CA VAL A 138 14.52 11.98 -18.68
C VAL A 138 13.90 12.90 -17.63
N GLY A 139 14.30 14.18 -17.59
CA GLY A 139 13.72 15.16 -16.67
C GLY A 139 12.21 15.33 -16.84
N GLY A 140 11.73 15.43 -18.09
CA GLY A 140 10.29 15.51 -18.35
C GLY A 140 9.52 14.25 -17.91
N LEU A 141 10.06 13.07 -18.24
CA LEU A 141 9.44 11.79 -17.85
C LEU A 141 9.41 11.60 -16.33
N MET A 142 10.55 11.82 -15.66
CA MET A 142 10.67 11.66 -14.22
C MET A 142 9.82 12.68 -13.47
N LEU A 143 9.78 13.94 -13.91
CA LEU A 143 8.91 14.95 -13.30
C LEU A 143 7.42 14.56 -13.41
N SER A 144 6.97 14.11 -14.58
CA SER A 144 5.58 13.67 -14.77
C SER A 144 5.25 12.48 -13.86
N ALA A 145 6.10 11.45 -13.85
CA ALA A 145 5.87 10.26 -13.03
C ALA A 145 5.92 10.57 -11.52
N ALA A 146 6.84 11.44 -11.11
CA ALA A 146 6.99 11.92 -9.74
C ALA A 146 5.76 12.73 -9.29
N LEU A 147 5.23 13.63 -10.14
CA LEU A 147 4.01 14.38 -9.85
C LEU A 147 2.79 13.46 -9.77
N THR A 148 2.68 12.45 -10.63
CA THR A 148 1.62 11.45 -10.55
C THR A 148 1.67 10.70 -9.22
N SER A 149 2.86 10.22 -8.82
CA SER A 149 3.06 9.57 -7.53
C SER A 149 2.73 10.49 -6.35
N PHE A 150 3.20 11.74 -6.39
CA PHE A 150 2.94 12.70 -5.33
C PHE A 150 1.46 13.00 -5.18
N LEU A 151 0.76 13.35 -6.26
CA LEU A 151 -0.63 13.80 -6.20
C LEU A 151 -1.60 12.67 -5.91
N THR A 152 -1.41 11.53 -6.57
CA THR A 152 -2.40 10.44 -6.59
C THR A 152 -1.97 9.20 -5.79
N GLY A 153 -0.68 9.07 -5.48
CA GLY A 153 -0.11 7.87 -4.89
C GLY A 153 0.13 6.74 -5.91
N ILE A 154 -0.11 6.96 -7.21
CA ILE A 154 0.16 5.95 -8.25
C ILE A 154 1.66 5.95 -8.56
N THR A 155 2.32 4.83 -8.27
CA THR A 155 3.79 4.71 -8.27
C THR A 155 4.36 4.06 -9.53
N GLU A 156 3.52 3.30 -10.23
CA GLU A 156 3.87 2.40 -11.34
C GLU A 156 4.60 3.11 -12.49
N PRO A 157 4.20 4.32 -12.94
CA PRO A 157 4.92 5.03 -14.00
C PRO A 157 6.39 5.28 -13.68
N LEU A 158 6.74 5.41 -12.39
CA LEU A 158 8.11 5.63 -11.94
C LEU A 158 8.80 4.30 -11.62
N GLU A 159 8.13 3.41 -10.87
CA GLU A 159 8.71 2.12 -10.48
C GLU A 159 9.06 1.24 -11.67
N PHE A 160 8.22 1.24 -12.71
CA PHE A 160 8.47 0.44 -13.91
C PHE A 160 9.70 0.90 -14.69
N SER A 161 10.18 2.13 -14.47
CA SER A 161 11.40 2.64 -15.11
C SER A 161 12.68 1.93 -14.64
N PHE A 162 12.67 1.36 -13.43
CA PHE A 162 13.84 0.67 -12.86
C PHE A 162 13.57 -0.76 -12.40
N LEU A 163 12.33 -1.15 -12.11
CA LEU A 163 11.94 -2.49 -11.68
C LEU A 163 12.52 -3.60 -12.59
N PHE A 164 12.36 -3.46 -13.90
CA PHE A 164 12.79 -4.48 -14.87
C PHE A 164 14.26 -4.36 -15.28
N VAL A 165 14.86 -3.18 -15.10
CA VAL A 165 16.23 -2.89 -15.52
C VAL A 165 17.23 -3.19 -14.41
N ALA A 166 16.85 -2.90 -13.16
CA ALA A 166 17.67 -3.09 -11.97
C ALA A 166 16.84 -3.69 -10.82
N PRO A 167 16.51 -5.00 -10.87
CA PRO A 167 15.67 -5.65 -9.86
C PRO A 167 16.20 -5.51 -8.42
N VAL A 168 17.52 -5.44 -8.25
CA VAL A 168 18.15 -5.22 -6.94
C VAL A 168 17.75 -3.87 -6.34
N LEU A 169 17.66 -2.81 -7.16
CA LEU A 169 17.18 -1.50 -6.69
C LEU A 169 15.71 -1.56 -6.28
N TYR A 170 14.91 -2.40 -6.93
CA TYR A 170 13.52 -2.63 -6.53
C TYR A 170 13.40 -3.31 -5.18
N VAL A 171 14.24 -4.30 -4.88
CA VAL A 171 14.28 -4.92 -3.54
C VAL A 171 14.69 -3.91 -2.48
N ILE A 172 15.68 -3.06 -2.76
CA ILE A 172 16.09 -1.99 -1.83
C ILE A 172 14.94 -0.99 -1.61
N HIS A 173 14.25 -0.59 -2.68
CA HIS A 173 13.05 0.24 -2.60
C HIS A 173 11.95 -0.42 -1.75
N ALA A 174 11.71 -1.72 -1.91
CA ALA A 174 10.78 -2.47 -1.07
C ALA A 174 11.17 -2.49 0.41
N ILE A 175 12.48 -2.55 0.73
CA ILE A 175 12.96 -2.41 2.11
C ILE A 175 12.65 -1.01 2.65
N PHE A 176 12.89 0.05 1.86
CA PHE A 176 12.53 1.41 2.27
C PHE A 176 11.02 1.59 2.45
N ASP A 177 10.19 0.96 1.61
CA ASP A 177 8.74 0.97 1.78
C ASP A 177 8.34 0.26 3.08
N GLY A 178 8.92 -0.90 3.38
CA GLY A 178 8.76 -1.56 4.68
C GLY A 178 9.14 -0.66 5.86
N LEU A 179 10.28 0.03 5.78
CA LEU A 179 10.70 0.99 6.81
C LEU A 179 9.74 2.16 6.92
N ALA A 180 9.20 2.68 5.82
CA ALA A 180 8.21 3.76 5.84
C ALA A 180 6.95 3.36 6.61
N PHE A 181 6.41 2.17 6.35
CA PHE A 181 5.30 1.61 7.14
C PHE A 181 5.67 1.46 8.61
N MET A 182 6.85 0.90 8.90
CA MET A 182 7.33 0.72 10.27
C MET A 182 7.45 2.05 11.02
N MET A 183 7.97 3.10 10.38
CA MET A 183 8.10 4.41 10.99
C MET A 183 6.74 5.07 11.21
N ALA A 184 5.80 4.94 10.26
CA ALA A 184 4.44 5.45 10.44
C ALA A 184 3.74 4.80 11.65
N ASP A 185 3.98 3.51 11.87
CA ASP A 185 3.50 2.78 13.04
C ASP A 185 4.17 3.21 14.34
N ILE A 186 5.50 3.33 14.37
CA ILE A 186 6.25 3.82 15.55
C ILE A 186 5.75 5.19 15.99
N PHE A 187 5.48 6.08 15.02
CA PHE A 187 4.97 7.42 15.30
C PHE A 187 3.45 7.48 15.43
N ASN A 188 2.73 6.35 15.37
CA ASN A 188 1.27 6.29 15.44
C ASN A 188 0.56 7.23 14.46
N ILE A 189 1.14 7.45 13.28
CA ILE A 189 0.56 8.31 12.24
C ILE A 189 -0.64 7.56 11.65
N THR A 190 -1.85 8.07 11.84
CA THR A 190 -3.11 7.39 11.48
C THR A 190 -3.85 8.12 10.36
N ILE A 191 -3.15 8.39 9.27
CA ILE A 191 -3.75 8.95 8.05
C ILE A 191 -4.30 7.81 7.20
N GLY A 192 -5.61 7.81 6.99
CA GLY A 192 -6.31 6.87 6.10
C GLY A 192 -6.26 7.28 4.63
N GLN A 193 -6.83 6.45 3.77
CA GLN A 193 -6.86 6.69 2.32
C GLN A 193 -8.01 5.91 1.65
N THR A 194 -8.43 6.41 0.49
CA THR A 194 -9.42 5.74 -0.35
C THR A 194 -8.80 4.69 -1.25
N PHE A 195 -7.68 5.03 -1.90
CA PHE A 195 -7.05 4.19 -2.92
C PHE A 195 -5.55 4.03 -2.70
N SER A 196 -4.74 5.08 -2.92
CA SER A 196 -3.29 4.90 -3.01
C SER A 196 -2.46 5.65 -1.97
N GLY A 197 -2.94 6.74 -1.36
CA GLY A 197 -2.12 7.49 -0.38
C GLY A 197 -1.26 8.59 -0.99
N GLY A 198 -1.85 9.34 -1.93
CA GLY A 198 -1.23 10.55 -2.49
C GLY A 198 -1.53 11.81 -1.67
N PHE A 199 -0.99 12.94 -2.11
CA PHE A 199 -1.18 14.26 -1.51
C PHE A 199 -2.66 14.63 -1.32
N ILE A 200 -3.54 14.22 -2.25
CA ILE A 200 -4.98 14.46 -2.12
C ILE A 200 -5.55 13.73 -0.90
N ASP A 201 -5.28 12.42 -0.77
CA ASP A 201 -5.70 11.63 0.40
C ASP A 201 -5.07 12.20 1.68
N TYR A 202 -3.80 12.61 1.62
CA TYR A 202 -3.06 13.16 2.76
C TYR A 202 -3.68 14.45 3.30
N ILE A 203 -4.11 15.37 2.43
CA ILE A 203 -4.82 16.58 2.85
C ILE A 203 -6.19 16.23 3.42
N LEU A 204 -6.98 15.42 2.70
CA LEU A 204 -8.36 15.12 3.06
C LEU A 204 -8.49 14.31 4.36
N PHE A 205 -7.66 13.29 4.52
CA PHE A 205 -7.74 12.31 5.60
C PHE A 205 -6.64 12.48 6.66
N GLY A 206 -5.67 13.34 6.41
CA GLY A 206 -4.62 13.71 7.35
C GLY A 206 -4.83 15.13 7.87
N VAL A 207 -4.28 16.10 7.13
CA VAL A 207 -4.17 17.51 7.58
C VAL A 207 -5.52 18.11 7.99
N LEU A 208 -6.59 17.88 7.20
CA LEU A 208 -7.92 18.42 7.51
C LEU A 208 -8.61 17.73 8.70
N GLN A 209 -8.17 16.54 9.09
CA GLN A 209 -8.71 15.84 10.25
C GLN A 209 -8.08 16.31 11.57
N GLY A 210 -6.91 16.95 11.49
CA GLY A 210 -6.19 17.54 12.61
C GLY A 210 -5.28 16.55 13.34
N GLU A 211 -4.16 17.08 13.85
CA GLU A 211 -3.10 16.33 14.52
C GLU A 211 -3.63 15.47 15.68
N SER A 212 -4.62 15.98 16.42
CA SER A 212 -5.21 15.22 17.53
C SER A 212 -5.77 13.88 17.07
N LYS A 213 -6.33 13.79 15.85
CA LYS A 213 -6.88 12.53 15.34
C LYS A 213 -5.85 11.65 14.66
N THR A 214 -4.89 12.26 13.96
CA THR A 214 -3.99 11.60 13.01
C THR A 214 -2.57 11.42 13.51
N ASN A 215 -2.19 12.09 14.60
CA ASN A 215 -0.83 12.20 15.11
C ASN A 215 0.18 12.73 14.05
N PHE A 216 -0.30 13.60 13.16
CA PHE A 216 0.46 14.21 12.06
C PHE A 216 0.28 15.72 12.03
#